data_AF-A0A7S2YK99-F1
#
_entry.id   AF-A0A7S2YK99-F1
#
_cell.length_a   1.000
_cell.length_b   1.000
_cell.length_c   1.000
_cell.angle_alpha   90.00
_cell.angle_beta   90.00
_cell.angle_gamma   90.00
#
_symmetry.space_group_name_H-M   'P 1'
#
loop_
_entity.id
_entity.type
_entity.pdbx_description
1 polymer ?
#
loop_
_entity_poly.entity_id
_entity_poly.type
_entity_poly.pdbx_seq_one_letter_code
_entity_poly.pdbx_strand_id
1 'polypeptide(L)'
;AVVVEREKLVPILDLLQHSETPNIQHVMSSAAQGAVVVTSATPLEAGEELFNQYRSELEESMPYHRFFSRFGFIPGLSGNDATYNDDLEQLLRDKSSIFVAQTREV
;
A
#
# COMPACT_ATOMS: atom_id res chain seq x y z
N ALA A 1 -5.60 21.38 17.41
CA ALA A 1 -6.46 20.18 17.32
C ALA A 1 -5.67 19.10 16.57
N VAL A 2 -5.57 17.89 17.11
CA VAL A 2 -4.99 16.77 16.38
C VAL A 2 -5.99 16.38 15.30
N VAL A 3 -5.64 16.61 14.04
CA VAL A 3 -6.45 16.14 12.92
C VAL A 3 -6.24 14.63 12.86
N VAL A 4 -7.22 13.87 13.36
CA VAL A 4 -7.26 12.44 13.13
C VAL A 4 -7.65 12.26 11.67
N GLU A 5 -6.67 12.00 10.80
CA GLU A 5 -6.93 11.57 9.43
C GLU A 5 -7.73 10.28 9.50
N ARG A 6 -9.02 10.36 9.16
CA ARG A 6 -9.87 9.18 9.03
C ARG A 6 -9.58 8.56 7.68
N GLU A 7 -9.12 7.32 7.70
CA GLU A 7 -9.07 6.50 6.50
C GLU A 7 -10.47 6.41 5.88
N LYS A 8 -10.54 6.56 4.56
CA LYS A 8 -11.79 6.52 3.80
C LYS A 8 -11.67 5.48 2.69
N LEU A 9 -12.72 4.73 2.48
CA LEU A 9 -12.88 3.92 1.27
C LEU A 9 -13.37 4.82 0.15
N VAL A 10 -12.64 4.86 -0.95
CA VAL A 10 -12.99 5.60 -2.16
C VAL A 10 -13.32 4.57 -3.24
N PRO A 11 -14.62 4.37 -3.58
CA PRO A 11 -15.00 3.42 -4.60
C PRO A 11 -14.29 3.70 -5.92
N ILE A 12 -13.99 2.65 -6.68
CA ILE A 12 -13.25 2.67 -7.96
C ILE A 12 -11.75 2.91 -7.76
N LEU A 13 -11.36 3.89 -6.95
CA LEU A 13 -9.95 4.13 -6.63
C LEU A 13 -9.35 2.95 -5.83
N ASP A 14 -10.16 2.30 -5.01
CA ASP A 14 -9.81 1.12 -4.23
C ASP A 14 -9.54 -0.14 -5.06
N LEU A 15 -9.92 -0.16 -6.33
CA LEU A 15 -9.65 -1.26 -7.26
C LEU A 15 -8.26 -1.16 -7.92
N LEU A 16 -7.65 0.03 -7.91
CA LEU A 16 -6.35 0.26 -8.55
C LEU A 16 -5.25 -0.44 -7.75
N GLN A 17 -4.31 -1.08 -8.45
CA GLN A 17 -3.19 -1.78 -7.83
C GLN A 17 -2.06 -0.83 -7.44
N HIS A 18 -1.20 -1.29 -6.53
CA HIS A 18 -0.04 -0.55 -6.08
C HIS A 18 1.12 -0.59 -7.09
N SER A 19 1.79 0.54 -7.28
CA SER A 19 3.14 0.63 -7.83
C SER A 19 3.91 1.76 -7.14
N GLU A 20 5.22 1.62 -6.97
CA GLU A 20 6.12 2.73 -6.61
C GLU A 20 6.32 3.74 -7.75
N THR A 21 5.95 3.34 -8.97
CA THR A 21 5.93 4.19 -10.16
C THR A 21 4.51 4.27 -10.71
N PRO A 22 3.58 4.94 -10.00
CA PRO A 22 2.19 5.01 -10.41
C PRO A 22 2.04 5.82 -11.71
N ASN A 23 1.12 5.40 -12.58
CA ASN A 23 0.78 6.11 -13.81
C ASN A 23 -0.46 7.01 -13.64
N ILE A 24 -1.05 7.05 -12.44
CA ILE A 24 -2.12 7.98 -12.05
C ILE A 24 -1.73 8.76 -10.78
N GLN A 25 -2.37 9.91 -10.58
CA GLN A 25 -2.32 10.70 -9.36
C GLN A 25 -3.74 11.13 -8.97
N HIS A 26 -4.00 11.31 -7.69
CA HIS A 26 -5.32 11.71 -7.21
C HIS A 26 -5.26 12.77 -6.12
N VAL A 27 -6.23 13.67 -6.09
CA VAL A 27 -6.37 14.71 -5.07
C VAL A 27 -7.82 14.82 -4.59
N MET A 28 -7.99 15.13 -3.30
CA MET A 28 -9.29 15.56 -2.78
C MET A 28 -9.56 17.00 -3.22
N SER A 29 -10.60 17.19 -4.02
CA SER A 29 -10.98 18.53 -4.49
C SER A 29 -11.96 19.18 -3.52
N SER A 30 -11.54 20.29 -2.91
CA SER A 30 -12.44 21.14 -2.11
C SER A 30 -13.48 21.85 -2.99
N ALA A 31 -13.13 22.16 -4.25
CA ALA A 31 -14.02 22.81 -5.20
C ALA A 31 -15.13 21.90 -5.72
N ALA A 32 -14.88 20.58 -5.80
CA ALA A 32 -15.84 19.59 -6.27
C ALA A 32 -16.54 18.85 -5.10
N GLN A 33 -16.88 19.57 -4.03
CA GLN A 33 -17.65 19.05 -2.89
C GLN A 33 -17.03 17.79 -2.22
N GLY A 34 -15.69 17.69 -2.20
CA GLY A 34 -15.02 16.53 -1.66
C GLY A 34 -15.04 15.32 -2.60
N ALA A 35 -15.15 15.53 -3.91
CA ALA A 35 -14.85 14.51 -4.90
C ALA A 35 -13.34 14.21 -4.95
N VAL A 36 -13.01 12.97 -5.31
CA VAL A 36 -11.65 12.58 -5.67
C VAL A 36 -11.46 12.82 -7.16
N VAL A 37 -10.46 13.63 -7.50
CA VAL A 37 -10.07 13.88 -8.89
C VAL A 37 -8.85 13.02 -9.19
N VAL A 38 -8.98 12.15 -10.19
CA VAL A 38 -7.89 11.29 -10.67
C VAL A 38 -7.41 11.82 -12.02
N THR A 39 -6.11 11.97 -12.18
CA THR A 39 -5.47 12.40 -13.44
C THR A 39 -4.33 11.45 -13.78
N SER A 40 -4.04 11.30 -15.07
CA SER A 40 -2.88 10.55 -15.54
C SER A 40 -1.58 11.27 -15.16
N ALA A 41 -0.62 10.55 -14.58
CA ALA A 41 0.71 11.06 -14.30
C ALA A 41 1.65 10.92 -15.52
N THR A 42 1.35 9.98 -16.41
CA THR A 42 2.08 9.70 -17.65
C THR A 42 1.11 9.56 -18.83
N PRO A 43 1.58 9.59 -20.10
CA PRO A 43 0.77 9.10 -21.21
C PRO A 43 0.32 7.65 -20.96
N LEU A 44 -0.93 7.33 -21.31
CA LEU A 44 -1.54 6.02 -21.11
C LEU A 44 -1.96 5.42 -22.45
N GLU A 45 -1.71 4.13 -22.63
CA GLU A 45 -2.19 3.38 -23.80
C GLU A 45 -3.47 2.60 -23.50
N ALA A 46 -4.26 2.29 -24.54
CA ALA A 46 -5.47 1.51 -24.38
C ALA A 46 -5.15 0.07 -23.93
N GLY A 47 -5.74 -0.35 -22.81
CA GLY A 47 -5.49 -1.67 -22.22
C GLY A 47 -4.36 -1.68 -21.19
N GLU A 48 -3.67 -0.58 -20.97
CA GLU A 48 -2.72 -0.43 -19.87
C GLU A 48 -3.44 -0.44 -18.52
N GLU A 49 -2.87 -1.14 -17.54
CA GLU A 49 -3.37 -1.13 -16.16
C GLU A 49 -3.06 0.20 -15.48
N LEU A 50 -4.01 0.69 -14.66
CA LEU A 50 -3.84 1.92 -13.90
C LEU A 50 -3.32 1.58 -12.50
N PHE A 51 -2.18 2.17 -12.15
CA PHE A 51 -1.49 1.95 -10.88
C PHE A 51 -1.53 3.21 -10.02
N ASN A 52 -1.91 3.01 -8.76
CA ASN A 52 -1.88 4.01 -7.70
C ASN A 52 -0.70 3.73 -6.77
N GLN A 53 -0.23 4.72 -6.01
CA GLN A 53 0.70 4.48 -4.92
C GLN A 53 -0.06 4.47 -3.60
N TYR A 54 -0.15 3.31 -2.93
CA TYR A 54 -0.84 3.20 -1.65
C TYR A 54 -0.06 3.93 -0.55
N ARG A 55 1.23 3.59 -0.45
CA ARG A 55 2.25 4.16 0.41
C ARG A 55 3.59 3.93 -0.25
N SER A 56 4.59 4.77 0.04
CA SER A 56 5.93 4.51 -0.48
C SER A 56 6.56 3.34 0.25
N GLU A 57 7.20 2.44 -0.50
CA GLU A 57 8.02 1.34 0.02
C GLU A 57 9.23 1.83 0.83
N LEU A 58 9.68 3.07 0.60
CA LEU A 58 10.80 3.70 1.32
C LEU A 58 10.34 4.42 2.61
N GLU A 59 9.05 4.44 2.91
CA GLU A 59 8.53 5.11 4.10
C GLU A 59 8.89 4.31 5.36
N GLU A 60 9.72 4.89 6.24
CA GLU A 60 10.14 4.24 7.51
C GLU A 60 8.96 3.82 8.40
N SER A 61 7.83 4.51 8.28
CA SER A 61 6.60 4.20 9.03
C SER A 61 5.92 2.90 8.55
N MET A 62 6.23 2.47 7.32
CA MET A 62 5.62 1.36 6.59
C MET A 62 6.67 0.35 6.09
N PRO A 63 7.47 -0.28 6.99
CA PRO A 63 8.38 -1.34 6.60
C PRO A 63 7.63 -2.53 6.00
N TYR A 64 8.34 -3.33 5.19
CA TYR A 64 7.77 -4.42 4.40
C TYR A 64 6.83 -5.37 5.17
N HIS A 65 7.14 -5.70 6.44
CA HIS A 65 6.30 -6.55 7.28
C HIS A 65 4.95 -5.91 7.65
N ARG A 66 4.91 -4.58 7.85
CA ARG A 66 3.67 -3.82 8.06
C ARG A 66 2.88 -3.69 6.78
N PHE A 67 3.58 -3.42 5.67
CA PHE A 67 3.02 -3.38 4.33
C PHE A 67 2.27 -4.68 4.03
N PHE A 68 2.91 -5.83 4.27
CA PHE A 68 2.29 -7.16 4.12
C PHE A 68 1.05 -7.34 4.98
N SER A 69 1.09 -6.99 6.28
CA SER A 69 -0.11 -7.12 7.12
C SER A 69 -1.25 -6.16 6.70
N ARG A 70 -0.92 -5.04 6.07
CA ARG A 70 -1.91 -4.02 5.70
C ARG A 70 -2.57 -4.30 4.35
N PHE A 71 -1.77 -4.71 3.37
CA PHE A 71 -2.18 -4.83 1.97
C PHE A 71 -2.14 -6.26 1.41
N GLY A 72 -1.60 -7.22 2.17
CA GLY A 72 -1.63 -8.64 1.80
C GLY A 72 -0.56 -9.11 0.83
N PHE A 73 0.42 -8.25 0.48
CA PHE A 73 1.57 -8.62 -0.34
C PHE A 73 2.86 -7.92 0.15
N ILE A 74 4.01 -8.43 -0.28
CA ILE A 74 5.32 -7.82 -0.04
C ILE A 74 5.76 -7.16 -1.35
N PRO A 75 6.01 -5.85 -1.36
CA PRO A 75 6.49 -5.19 -2.56
C PRO A 75 7.86 -5.74 -3.02
N GLY A 76 8.05 -5.83 -4.33
CA GLY A 76 9.25 -6.42 -4.94
C GLY A 76 9.36 -7.94 -4.86
N LEU A 77 8.54 -8.61 -4.03
CA LEU A 77 8.60 -10.06 -3.86
C LEU A 77 7.72 -10.77 -4.89
N SER A 78 8.34 -11.44 -5.86
CA SER A 78 7.64 -12.25 -6.85
C SER A 78 7.87 -13.74 -6.61
N GLY A 79 6.83 -14.58 -6.80
CA GLY A 79 6.91 -16.03 -6.53
C GLY A 79 7.91 -16.80 -7.42
N ASN A 80 8.46 -16.12 -8.42
CA ASN A 80 9.50 -16.59 -9.33
C ASN A 80 10.88 -16.01 -9.01
N ASP A 81 11.01 -15.20 -7.96
CA ASP A 81 12.30 -14.71 -7.48
C ASP A 81 13.06 -15.85 -6.79
N ALA A 82 14.35 -15.95 -7.08
CA ALA A 82 15.22 -16.93 -6.44
C ALA A 82 15.33 -16.69 -4.92
N THR A 83 15.13 -15.45 -4.48
CA THR A 83 15.15 -15.06 -3.05
C THR A 83 13.79 -15.21 -2.37
N TYR A 84 12.75 -15.64 -3.09
CA TYR A 84 11.37 -15.63 -2.57
C TYR A 84 11.22 -16.31 -1.20
N ASN A 85 11.82 -17.49 -1.06
CA ASN A 85 11.76 -18.24 0.19
C ASN A 85 12.57 -17.57 1.30
N ASP A 86 13.72 -16.98 0.98
CA ASP A 86 14.59 -16.31 1.96
C ASP A 86 13.89 -15.05 2.52
N ASP A 87 13.25 -14.27 1.65
CA ASP A 87 12.49 -13.07 2.03
C ASP A 87 11.22 -13.42 2.82
N LEU A 88 10.55 -14.53 2.49
CA LEU A 88 9.42 -15.05 3.26
C LEU A 88 9.87 -15.56 4.64
N GLU A 89 11.00 -16.25 4.73
CA GLU A 89 11.58 -16.65 6.01
C GLU A 89 11.97 -15.44 6.87
N GLN A 90 12.57 -14.42 6.27
CA GLN A 90 12.93 -13.18 6.96
C GLN A 90 11.68 -12.45 7.46
N LEU A 91 10.63 -12.37 6.65
CA LEU A 91 9.32 -11.86 7.07
C LEU A 91 8.83 -12.60 8.32
N LEU A 92 8.81 -13.94 8.29
CA LEU A 92 8.31 -14.74 9.41
C LEU A 92 9.14 -14.52 10.69
N ARG A 93 10.46 -14.32 10.57
CA ARG A 93 11.36 -14.01 11.70
C ARG A 93 11.09 -12.61 12.28
N ASP A 94 11.00 -11.60 11.42
CA ASP A 94 10.73 -10.21 11.83
C ASP A 94 9.33 -10.05 12.44
N LYS A 95 8.38 -10.91 12.04
CA LYS A 95 7.01 -10.99 12.58
C LYS A 95 6.85 -11.75 13.90
N SER A 96 7.92 -12.20 14.55
CA SER A 96 7.83 -12.88 15.86
C SER A 96 7.06 -12.08 16.92
N SER A 97 6.88 -10.76 16.76
CA SER A 97 6.04 -9.90 17.62
C SER A 97 4.59 -9.71 17.15
N ILE A 98 4.25 -10.06 15.90
CA ILE A 98 2.89 -9.92 15.33
C ILE A 98 2.02 -11.16 15.63
N PHE A 99 2.64 -12.34 15.76
CA PHE A 99 1.94 -13.61 16.02
C PHE A 99 1.91 -14.02 17.50
N VAL A 100 2.70 -13.38 18.35
CA VAL A 100 2.64 -13.59 19.79
C VAL A 100 1.65 -12.57 20.35
N ALA A 101 0.44 -13.02 20.65
CA ALA A 101 -0.51 -12.23 21.43
C ALA A 101 0.23 -11.73 22.68
N GLN A 102 0.34 -10.41 22.85
CA GLN A 102 0.81 -9.87 24.12
C GLN A 102 -0.20 -10.33 25.18
N THR A 103 0.22 -11.29 26.00
CA THR A 103 -0.48 -11.63 27.23
C THR A 103 -0.52 -10.34 28.04
N ARG A 104 -1.65 -9.63 28.01
CA ARG A 104 -1.90 -8.55 28.95
C ARG A 104 -1.87 -9.19 30.33
N GLU A 105 -0.84 -8.89 31.11
CA GLU A 105 -0.88 -9.14 32.55
C GLU A 105 -2.07 -8.36 33.12
N VAL A 106 -2.95 -9.09 33.82
CA VAL A 106 -4.13 -8.57 34.54
C VAL A 106 -3.73 -8.22 35.96
#